data_AF-A0A9X1TL78-F1
#
_entry.id   AF-A0A9X1TL78-F1
#
_cell.length_a   1.000
_cell.length_b   1.000
_cell.length_c   1.000
_cell.angle_alpha   90.00
_cell.angle_beta   90.00
_cell.angle_gamma   90.00
#
_symmetry.space_group_name_H-M   'P 1'
#
loop_
_entity.id
_entity.type
_entity.pdbx_description
1 polymer ?
#
loop_
_entity_poly.entity_id
_entity_poly.type
_entity_poly.pdbx_seq_one_letter_code
_entity_poly.pdbx_strand_id
1 'polypeptide(L)'
;MSDTPAESSEAPDFDEMTRDIAEVPAVEVIVTVAVNLMSAAAVKLGLTEEGDKHKDLDEARKLVHALAGLLDASTTEISSFHAAPLRDGLKSLQLAFREASIVPDEPGQGPGEKYTGPIYG
;
A
#
# COMPACT_ATOMS: atom_id res chain seq x y z
N MET A 1 36.47 -31.68 19.82
CA MET A 1 36.57 -30.46 19.01
C MET A 1 35.29 -30.40 18.21
N SER A 2 34.44 -29.44 18.52
CA SER A 2 33.15 -29.24 17.85
C SER A 2 33.39 -28.46 16.58
N ASP A 3 32.94 -28.99 15.45
CA ASP A 3 32.86 -28.24 14.20
C ASP A 3 31.37 -28.00 13.94
N THR A 4 30.94 -26.76 14.13
CA THR A 4 29.59 -26.30 13.82
C THR A 4 29.65 -25.71 12.43
N PRO A 5 28.88 -26.19 11.43
CA PRO A 5 28.82 -25.51 10.15
C PRO A 5 28.11 -24.16 10.35
N ALA A 6 28.75 -23.09 9.90
CA ALA A 6 28.19 -21.75 9.90
C ALA A 6 26.92 -21.72 9.04
N GLU A 7 25.80 -21.30 9.63
CA GLU A 7 24.59 -20.91 8.90
C GLU A 7 24.94 -19.76 7.96
N SER A 8 24.94 -20.03 6.66
CA SER A 8 24.98 -19.01 5.63
C SER A 8 23.69 -18.21 5.69
N SER A 9 23.78 -16.93 6.01
CA SER A 9 22.68 -15.98 5.88
C SER A 9 22.22 -15.95 4.41
N GLU A 10 21.07 -16.53 4.10
CA GLU A 10 20.40 -16.42 2.81
C GLU A 10 19.96 -14.97 2.58
N ALA A 11 20.86 -14.17 2.00
CA ALA A 11 20.42 -13.01 1.25
C ALA A 11 19.61 -13.52 0.06
N PRO A 12 18.44 -12.94 -0.23
CA PRO A 12 17.64 -13.38 -1.39
C PRO A 12 18.50 -13.30 -2.65
N ASP A 13 18.49 -14.37 -3.43
CA ASP A 13 19.18 -14.40 -4.72
C ASP A 13 18.45 -13.45 -5.68
N PHE A 14 19.03 -12.27 -5.89
CA PHE A 14 18.48 -11.26 -6.79
C PHE A 14 18.35 -11.77 -8.23
N ASP A 15 19.19 -12.73 -8.65
CA ASP A 15 19.09 -13.32 -9.99
C ASP A 15 17.87 -14.24 -10.10
N GLU A 16 17.53 -14.97 -9.03
CA GLU A 16 16.33 -15.80 -8.94
C GLU A 16 15.06 -14.95 -8.98
N MET A 17 14.98 -13.91 -8.13
CA MET A 17 13.85 -12.96 -8.12
C MET A 17 13.66 -12.26 -9.48
N THR A 18 14.75 -11.97 -10.18
CA THR A 18 14.70 -11.31 -11.50
C THR A 18 14.12 -12.24 -12.56
N ARG A 19 14.40 -13.55 -12.49
CA ARG A 19 13.80 -14.53 -13.41
C ARG A 19 12.33 -14.70 -13.13
N ASP A 20 11.95 -14.78 -11.86
CA ASP A 20 10.54 -14.96 -11.46
C ASP A 20 9.69 -13.77 -11.91
N ILE A 21 10.18 -12.54 -11.75
CA ILE A 21 9.42 -11.35 -12.16
C ILE A 21 9.37 -11.13 -13.67
N ALA A 22 10.31 -11.70 -14.43
CA ALA A 22 10.35 -11.55 -15.89
C ALA A 22 9.15 -12.22 -16.58
N GLU A 23 8.53 -13.20 -15.93
CA GLU A 23 7.37 -13.93 -16.45
C GLU A 23 6.02 -13.30 -16.01
N VAL A 24 6.06 -12.31 -15.10
CA VAL A 24 4.85 -11.68 -14.54
C VAL A 24 4.39 -10.50 -15.41
N PRO A 25 3.13 -10.47 -15.88
CA PRO A 25 2.59 -9.32 -16.59
C PRO A 25 2.64 -8.03 -15.76
N ALA A 26 2.96 -6.90 -16.39
CA ALA A 26 3.07 -5.61 -15.69
C ALA A 26 1.79 -5.21 -14.92
N VAL A 27 0.61 -5.53 -15.47
CA VAL A 27 -0.69 -5.30 -14.80
C VAL A 27 -0.78 -6.07 -13.48
N GLU A 28 -0.29 -7.30 -13.43
CA GLU A 28 -0.30 -8.13 -12.22
C GLU A 28 0.67 -7.58 -11.17
N VAL A 29 1.84 -7.11 -11.59
CA VAL A 29 2.79 -6.43 -10.70
C VAL A 29 2.16 -5.18 -10.07
N ILE A 30 1.52 -4.34 -10.89
CA ILE A 30 0.85 -3.11 -10.43
C ILE A 30 -0.25 -3.44 -9.42
N VAL A 31 -1.13 -4.39 -9.73
CA VAL A 31 -2.24 -4.77 -8.84
C VAL A 31 -1.70 -5.35 -7.53
N THR A 32 -0.67 -6.19 -7.59
CA THR A 32 -0.03 -6.79 -6.40
C THR A 32 0.56 -5.71 -5.49
N VAL A 33 1.30 -4.75 -6.07
CA VAL A 33 1.87 -3.64 -5.32
C VAL A 33 0.77 -2.75 -4.73
N ALA A 34 -0.32 -2.49 -5.46
CA ALA A 34 -1.45 -1.73 -4.96
C ALA A 34 -2.11 -2.40 -3.73
N VAL A 35 -2.29 -3.72 -3.77
CA VAL A 35 -2.83 -4.50 -2.63
C VAL A 35 -1.87 -4.48 -1.44
N ASN A 36 -0.56 -4.57 -1.69
CA ASN A 36 0.45 -4.48 -0.62
C ASN A 36 0.43 -3.11 0.06
N LEU A 37 0.38 -2.02 -0.72
CA LEU A 37 0.25 -0.66 -0.19
C LEU A 37 -1.04 -0.49 0.61
N MET A 38 -2.17 -1.00 0.10
CA MET A 38 -3.46 -0.95 0.77
C MET A 38 -3.44 -1.69 2.11
N SER A 39 -2.91 -2.91 2.12
CA SER A 39 -2.78 -3.73 3.33
C SER A 39 -1.87 -3.08 4.37
N ALA A 40 -0.71 -2.58 3.93
CA ALA A 40 0.21 -1.86 4.81
C ALA A 40 -0.43 -0.60 5.39
N ALA A 41 -1.16 0.18 4.57
CA ALA A 41 -1.88 1.36 5.04
C ALA A 41 -2.95 1.00 6.08
N ALA A 42 -3.71 -0.08 5.85
CA ALA A 42 -4.72 -0.55 6.79
C ALA A 42 -4.10 -0.94 8.15
N VAL A 43 -2.95 -1.63 8.14
CA VAL A 43 -2.18 -1.94 9.36
C VAL A 43 -1.74 -0.66 10.07
N LYS A 44 -1.17 0.31 9.33
CA LYS A 44 -0.70 1.58 9.90
C LYS A 44 -1.83 2.52 10.37
N LEU A 45 -3.04 2.36 9.83
CA LEU A 45 -4.24 3.02 10.36
C LEU A 45 -4.80 2.34 11.61
N GLY A 46 -4.30 1.14 11.94
CA GLY A 46 -4.79 0.35 13.06
C GLY A 46 -6.12 -0.37 12.77
N LEU A 47 -6.42 -0.68 11.51
CA LEU A 47 -7.67 -1.31 11.08
C LEU A 47 -7.68 -2.85 11.19
N THR A 48 -6.61 -3.44 11.72
CA THR A 48 -6.44 -4.89 11.88
C THR A 48 -6.67 -5.33 13.33
N GLU A 49 -6.78 -6.64 13.60
CA GLU A 49 -7.02 -7.18 14.94
C GLU A 49 -5.97 -6.75 15.99
N GLU A 50 -4.70 -6.59 15.60
CA GLU A 50 -3.64 -6.03 16.45
C GLU A 50 -3.33 -4.55 16.16
N GLY A 51 -4.32 -3.82 15.62
CA GLY A 51 -4.15 -2.51 14.99
C GLY A 51 -3.48 -1.47 15.88
N ASP A 52 -3.82 -1.42 17.17
CA ASP A 52 -3.23 -0.46 18.12
C ASP A 52 -1.71 -0.60 18.27
N LYS A 53 -1.15 -1.80 18.09
CA LYS A 53 0.30 -2.03 18.21
C LYS A 53 1.08 -1.46 17.03
N HIS A 54 0.45 -1.36 15.86
CA HIS A 54 1.11 -0.99 14.61
C HIS A 54 0.65 0.35 14.05
N LYS A 55 -0.33 1.00 14.72
CA LYS A 55 -0.89 2.29 14.34
C LYS A 55 0.19 3.37 14.31
N ASP A 56 0.34 3.99 13.15
CA ASP A 56 1.27 5.08 12.86
C ASP A 56 0.70 5.90 11.71
N LEU A 57 0.12 7.05 12.04
CA LEU A 57 -0.52 7.91 11.04
C LEU A 57 0.50 8.56 10.10
N ASP A 58 1.74 8.79 10.53
CA ASP A 58 2.75 9.36 9.65
C ASP A 58 3.16 8.36 8.57
N GLU A 59 3.25 7.06 8.90
CA GLU A 59 3.47 6.00 7.91
C GLU A 59 2.23 5.75 7.05
N ALA A 60 1.04 5.72 7.64
CA ALA A 60 -0.21 5.56 6.91
C ALA A 60 -0.38 6.65 5.83
N ARG A 61 -0.06 7.91 6.16
CA ARG A 61 -0.13 9.05 5.22
C ARG A 61 0.70 8.77 3.96
N LYS A 62 1.92 8.28 4.11
CA LYS A 62 2.83 7.98 3.00
C LYS A 62 2.28 6.87 2.12
N LEU A 63 1.78 5.79 2.73
CA LEU A 63 1.25 4.63 2.03
C LEU A 63 -0.04 4.94 1.26
N VAL A 64 -0.98 5.66 1.88
CA VAL A 64 -2.22 6.11 1.23
C VAL A 64 -1.92 7.07 0.08
N HIS A 65 -0.98 8.01 0.26
CA HIS A 65 -0.56 8.92 -0.81
C HIS A 65 0.10 8.16 -1.98
N ALA A 66 0.97 7.20 -1.69
CA ALA A 66 1.63 6.38 -2.71
C ALA A 66 0.61 5.52 -3.49
N LEU A 67 -0.34 4.89 -2.80
CA LEU A 67 -1.42 4.12 -3.43
C LEU A 67 -2.27 5.00 -4.35
N ALA A 68 -2.65 6.20 -3.90
CA ALA A 68 -3.42 7.13 -4.71
C ALA A 68 -2.69 7.54 -5.99
N GLY A 69 -1.39 7.86 -5.89
CA GLY A 69 -0.57 8.19 -7.06
C GLY A 69 -0.39 7.01 -8.01
N LEU A 70 -0.21 5.79 -7.48
CA LEU A 70 -0.14 4.58 -8.28
C LEU A 70 -1.44 4.38 -9.09
N LEU A 71 -2.60 4.45 -8.43
CA LEU A 71 -3.89 4.23 -9.09
C LEU A 71 -4.19 5.32 -10.12
N ASP A 72 -3.92 6.59 -9.82
CA ASP A 72 -4.08 7.68 -10.78
C ASP A 72 -3.26 7.44 -12.06
N ALA A 73 -2.00 7.02 -11.91
CA ALA A 73 -1.11 6.74 -13.03
C ALA A 73 -1.46 5.46 -13.80
N SER A 74 -2.05 4.45 -13.14
CA SER A 74 -2.22 3.11 -13.72
C SER A 74 -3.65 2.77 -14.13
N THR A 75 -4.65 3.62 -13.84
CA THR A 75 -6.08 3.29 -14.05
C THR A 75 -6.41 2.91 -15.50
N THR A 76 -5.69 3.43 -16.50
CA THR A 76 -5.91 3.08 -17.91
C THR A 76 -5.38 1.70 -18.29
N GLU A 77 -4.38 1.22 -17.56
CA GLU A 77 -3.68 -0.05 -17.83
C GLU A 77 -4.34 -1.23 -17.11
N ILE A 78 -4.92 -0.98 -15.93
CA ILE A 78 -5.66 -1.99 -15.17
C ILE A 78 -7.12 -2.04 -15.63
N SER A 79 -7.66 -3.23 -15.90
CA SER A 79 -9.06 -3.34 -16.31
C SER A 79 -10.00 -2.82 -15.20
N SER A 80 -11.15 -2.28 -15.59
CA SER A 80 -12.15 -1.74 -14.64
C SER A 80 -12.55 -2.73 -13.54
N PHE A 81 -12.47 -4.04 -13.82
CA PHE A 81 -12.75 -5.12 -12.87
C PHE A 81 -11.78 -5.12 -11.68
N HIS A 82 -10.49 -4.88 -11.92
CA HIS A 82 -9.47 -4.82 -10.86
C HIS A 82 -9.38 -3.41 -10.25
N ALA A 83 -9.65 -2.37 -11.04
CA ALA A 83 -9.54 -0.97 -10.60
C ALA A 83 -10.61 -0.56 -9.58
N ALA A 84 -11.85 -1.05 -9.72
CA ALA A 84 -12.95 -0.62 -8.86
C ALA A 84 -12.74 -0.96 -7.38
N PRO A 85 -12.43 -2.22 -6.99
CA PRO A 85 -12.15 -2.55 -5.59
C PRO A 85 -10.97 -1.77 -5.01
N LEU A 86 -9.94 -1.50 -5.81
CA LEU A 86 -8.76 -0.75 -5.37
C LEU A 86 -9.10 0.71 -5.06
N ARG A 87 -9.92 1.35 -5.89
CA ARG A 87 -10.39 2.73 -5.66
C ARG A 87 -11.32 2.83 -4.46
N ASP A 88 -12.22 1.86 -4.29
CA ASP A 88 -13.12 1.81 -3.14
C ASP A 88 -12.32 1.61 -1.84
N GLY A 89 -11.37 0.68 -1.84
CA GLY A 89 -10.46 0.48 -0.71
C GLY A 89 -9.62 1.71 -0.38
N LEU A 90 -9.06 2.39 -1.39
CA LEU A 90 -8.35 3.66 -1.20
C LEU A 90 -9.25 4.72 -0.54
N LYS A 91 -10.49 4.89 -1.03
CA LYS A 91 -11.44 5.83 -0.44
C LYS A 91 -11.74 5.49 1.03
N SER A 92 -11.92 4.21 1.36
CA SER A 92 -12.09 3.77 2.75
C SER A 92 -10.89 4.10 3.64
N LEU A 93 -9.66 3.91 3.13
CA LEU A 93 -8.44 4.27 3.87
C LEU A 93 -8.33 5.79 4.09
N GLN A 94 -8.68 6.60 3.09
CA GLN A 94 -8.66 8.06 3.20
C GLN A 94 -9.66 8.56 4.26
N LEU A 95 -10.86 7.98 4.28
CA LEU A 95 -11.87 8.29 5.30
C LEU A 95 -11.40 7.87 6.70
N ALA A 96 -10.91 6.65 6.85
CA ALA A 96 -10.38 6.15 8.12
C ALA A 96 -9.19 6.99 8.62
N PHE A 97 -8.31 7.45 7.72
CA PHE A 97 -7.24 8.37 8.08
C PHE A 97 -7.81 9.69 8.62
N ARG A 98 -8.78 10.28 7.92
CA ARG A 98 -9.41 11.54 8.32
C ARG A 98 -10.07 11.43 9.69
N GLU A 99 -10.75 10.32 9.96
CA GLU A 99 -11.38 10.01 11.25
C GLU A 99 -10.36 9.80 12.36
N ALA A 100 -9.23 9.15 12.07
CA ALA A 100 -8.19 8.88 13.05
C ALA A 100 -7.31 10.11 13.35
N SER A 101 -7.26 11.10 12.45
CA SER A 101 -6.41 12.29 12.61
C SER A 101 -6.97 13.25 13.65
N ILE A 102 -6.13 13.64 14.61
CA ILE A 102 -6.47 14.64 15.64
C ILE A 102 -6.50 16.06 15.05
N VAL A 103 -5.68 16.28 14.02
CA VAL A 103 -5.63 17.54 13.27
C VAL A 103 -6.09 17.23 11.85
N PRO A 104 -7.35 17.54 11.49
CA PRO A 104 -7.85 17.29 10.16
C PRO A 104 -7.06 18.08 9.11
N ASP A 105 -6.72 17.42 8.00
CA ASP A 105 -6.22 18.12 6.83
C ASP A 105 -7.36 18.94 6.19
N GLU A 106 -7.01 20.07 5.59
CA GLU A 106 -7.98 20.84 4.78
C GLU A 106 -8.48 20.00 3.60
N PRO A 107 -9.72 20.24 3.10
CA PRO A 107 -10.23 19.53 1.94
C PRO A 107 -9.28 19.61 0.73
N GLY A 108 -8.94 18.46 0.16
CA GLY A 108 -7.97 18.34 -0.94
C GLY A 108 -6.51 18.20 -0.50
N GLN A 109 -6.23 18.30 0.81
CA GLN A 109 -4.89 18.17 1.39
C GLN A 109 -4.71 16.86 2.18
N GLY A 110 -5.75 16.03 2.29
CA GLY A 110 -5.64 14.70 2.89
C GLY A 110 -4.70 13.78 2.11
N PRO A 111 -4.27 12.66 2.71
CA PRO A 111 -3.41 11.70 2.03
C PRO A 111 -4.07 11.19 0.74
N GLY A 112 -3.36 11.35 -0.38
CA GLY A 112 -3.85 10.94 -1.70
C GLY A 112 -4.87 11.88 -2.37
N GLU A 113 -5.41 12.88 -1.66
CA GLU A 113 -6.46 13.77 -2.20
C GLU A 113 -5.98 14.66 -3.36
N LYS A 114 -4.66 14.85 -3.49
CA LYS A 114 -4.05 15.45 -4.69
C LYS A 114 -4.48 14.73 -5.98
N TYR A 115 -4.66 13.41 -5.92
CA TYR A 115 -5.00 12.57 -7.07
C TYR A 115 -6.50 12.25 -7.13
N THR A 116 -7.12 12.00 -5.97
CA THR A 116 -8.53 11.59 -5.91
C THR A 116 -9.51 12.76 -5.83
N GLY A 117 -9.02 13.97 -5.59
CA GLY A 117 -9.84 15.10 -5.13
C GLY A 117 -10.24 14.97 -3.66
N PRO A 118 -10.92 16.00 -3.11
CA PRO A 118 -11.42 15.99 -1.73
C PRO A 118 -12.38 14.85 -1.49
N ILE A 119 -12.22 14.15 -0.35
CA ILE A 119 -13.13 13.09 0.05
C ILE A 119 -14.12 13.62 1.10
N TYR A 120 -15.40 13.43 0.81
CA TYR A 120 -16.49 13.69 1.74
C TYR A 120 -17.01 12.34 2.27
N GLY A 121 -16.91 12.18 3.58
CA GLY A 121 -17.63 11.18 4.37
C GLY A 121 -18.65 11.87 5.24
#